data_AF-A0A938BP33-F1
#
_entry.id   AF-A0A938BP33-F1
#
_cell.length_a   1.000
_cell.length_b   1.000
_cell.length_c   1.000
_cell.angle_alpha   90.00
_cell.angle_beta   90.00
_cell.angle_gamma   90.00
#
_symmetry.space_group_name_H-M   'P 1'
#
loop_
_entity.id
_entity.type
_entity.pdbx_description
1 polymer ?
#
loop_
_entity_poly.entity_id
_entity_poly.type
_entity_poly.pdbx_seq_one_letter_code
_entity_poly.pdbx_strand_id
1 'polypeptide(L)'
;MLGQADLALSPRRAGMIYRSIFAVHAAAIAIDPSASPSDSALLAVRNCLPQRAQGRSIPELKILAAHREAWRLVSIRADDPLRAILCASGPLERFRLAVASRVLPKGEFSRVVADTIAQLQPGGREAVIVHLFETGAVGRLNAAVAGQAAEIYRDVATPPSFSETVYASNTRFQTWSKVKDLLSQLDPSDPRAHLRANALAAAFARKELATPDDAEKAFQSYAAIETELRAA
;
A
#
# COMPACT_ATOMS: atom_id res chain seq x y z
N MET A 1 7.65 -0.91 -10.42
CA MET A 1 6.90 0.32 -10.76
C MET A 1 5.74 0.05 -11.73
N LEU A 2 5.95 -0.26 -13.03
CA LEU A 2 4.81 -0.50 -13.94
C LEU A 2 3.90 -1.68 -13.53
N GLY A 3 4.46 -2.73 -12.93
CA GLY A 3 3.66 -3.83 -12.38
C GLY A 3 2.70 -3.41 -11.26
N GLN A 4 3.07 -2.40 -10.46
CA GLN A 4 2.19 -1.82 -9.42
C GLN A 4 1.03 -1.00 -10.03
N ALA A 5 1.12 -0.66 -11.32
CA ALA A 5 0.08 0.01 -12.08
C ALA A 5 -0.79 -0.96 -12.90
N ASP A 6 -0.70 -2.27 -12.65
CA ASP A 6 -1.34 -3.34 -13.43
C ASP A 6 -0.85 -3.40 -14.90
N LEU A 7 0.33 -2.84 -15.16
CA LEU A 7 0.99 -2.82 -16.47
C LEU A 7 2.20 -3.75 -16.46
N ALA A 8 1.99 -5.00 -16.03
CA ALA A 8 3.04 -6.01 -16.02
C ALA A 8 3.58 -6.24 -17.44
N LEU A 9 4.91 -6.30 -17.55
CA LEU A 9 5.63 -6.51 -18.82
C LEU A 9 6.47 -7.77 -18.73
N SER A 10 6.54 -8.51 -19.84
CA SER A 10 7.51 -9.61 -19.94
C SER A 10 8.95 -9.07 -20.01
N PRO A 11 9.97 -9.85 -19.57
CA PRO A 11 11.37 -9.45 -19.66
C PRO A 11 11.79 -9.03 -21.08
N ARG A 12 11.32 -9.78 -22.09
CA ARG A 12 11.52 -9.44 -23.50
C ARG A 12 10.98 -8.05 -23.83
N ARG A 13 9.76 -7.75 -23.41
CA ARG A 13 9.13 -6.43 -23.67
C ARG A 13 9.86 -5.31 -22.94
N ALA A 14 10.28 -5.54 -21.69
CA ALA A 14 11.08 -4.58 -20.94
C ALA A 14 12.41 -4.28 -21.67
N GLY A 15 13.10 -5.30 -22.19
CA GLY A 15 14.31 -5.12 -22.99
C GLY A 15 14.11 -4.42 -24.34
N MET A 16 12.91 -4.49 -24.93
CA MET A 16 12.55 -3.70 -26.11
C MET A 16 12.35 -2.22 -25.73
N ILE A 17 11.57 -1.95 -24.68
CA ILE A 17 11.32 -0.58 -24.21
C ILE A 17 12.64 0.09 -23.81
N TYR A 18 13.53 -0.62 -23.11
CA TYR A 18 14.85 -0.12 -22.74
C TYR A 18 15.65 0.37 -23.95
N ARG A 19 15.68 -0.41 -25.05
CA ARG A 19 16.33 0.01 -26.30
C ARG A 19 15.63 1.19 -26.97
N SER A 20 14.30 1.22 -26.94
CA SER A 20 13.52 2.35 -27.44
C SER A 20 13.81 3.65 -26.68
N ILE A 21 14.07 3.60 -25.37
CA ILE A 21 14.47 4.77 -24.58
C ILE A 21 15.75 5.40 -25.15
N PHE A 22 16.78 4.59 -25.45
CA PHE A 22 18.01 5.12 -26.06
C PHE A 22 17.78 5.70 -27.45
N ALA A 23 17.01 5.01 -28.29
CA ALA A 23 16.72 5.50 -29.64
C ALA A 23 15.98 6.84 -29.62
N VAL A 24 14.97 6.96 -28.74
CA VAL A 24 14.21 8.21 -28.56
C VAL A 24 15.11 9.31 -28.01
N HIS A 25 15.96 9.02 -27.03
CA HIS A 25 16.84 10.01 -26.44
C HIS A 25 17.93 10.48 -27.42
N ALA A 26 18.52 9.56 -28.19
CA ALA A 26 19.49 9.91 -29.23
C ALA A 26 18.87 10.82 -30.30
N ALA A 27 17.64 10.52 -30.73
CA ALA A 27 16.90 11.38 -31.64
C ALA A 27 16.58 12.75 -31.02
N ALA A 28 16.21 12.79 -29.73
CA ALA A 28 15.93 14.02 -29.02
C ALA A 28 17.16 14.93 -28.91
N ILE A 29 18.33 14.37 -28.54
CA ILE A 29 19.60 15.12 -28.46
C ILE A 29 20.03 15.66 -29.82
N ALA A 30 19.78 14.92 -30.91
CA ALA A 30 20.11 15.36 -32.27
C ALA A 30 19.30 16.60 -32.71
N ILE A 31 18.09 16.78 -32.15
CA ILE A 31 17.23 17.94 -32.41
C ILE A 31 17.52 19.07 -31.42
N ASP A 32 17.66 18.72 -30.13
CA ASP A 32 17.90 19.63 -29.02
C ASP A 32 18.93 19.02 -28.05
N PRO A 33 20.18 19.53 -28.03
CA PRO A 33 21.21 19.05 -27.12
C PRO A 33 20.86 19.16 -25.63
N SER A 34 19.87 19.98 -25.27
CA SER A 34 19.41 20.13 -23.88
C SER A 34 18.30 19.12 -23.48
N ALA A 35 17.94 18.21 -24.38
CA ALA A 35 16.88 17.22 -24.16
C ALA A 35 17.11 16.38 -22.90
N SER A 36 16.05 16.28 -22.09
CA SER A 36 16.05 15.51 -20.85
C SER A 36 15.98 13.99 -21.11
N PRO A 37 16.88 13.18 -20.52
CA PRO A 37 16.76 11.73 -20.55
C PRO A 37 15.46 11.24 -19.88
N SER A 38 14.96 11.96 -18.87
CA SER A 38 13.71 11.65 -18.17
C SER A 38 12.52 11.73 -19.12
N ASP A 39 12.42 12.82 -19.87
CA ASP A 39 11.30 13.06 -20.78
C ASP A 39 11.36 12.11 -21.97
N SER A 40 12.56 11.82 -22.45
CA SER A 40 12.80 10.81 -23.48
C SER A 40 12.36 9.42 -23.03
N ALA A 41 12.67 9.04 -21.79
CA ALA A 41 12.26 7.76 -21.23
C ALA A 41 10.73 7.68 -21.05
N LEU A 42 10.10 8.74 -20.53
CA LEU A 42 8.65 8.81 -20.41
C LEU A 42 7.97 8.71 -21.78
N LEU A 43 8.48 9.43 -22.78
CA LEU A 43 7.96 9.41 -24.15
C LEU A 43 8.08 8.01 -24.77
N ALA A 44 9.22 7.35 -24.60
CA ALA A 44 9.43 5.99 -25.09
C ALA A 44 8.45 5.01 -24.42
N VAL A 45 8.31 5.05 -23.09
CA VAL A 45 7.38 4.17 -22.36
C VAL A 45 5.95 4.42 -22.83
N ARG A 46 5.51 5.68 -22.92
CA ARG A 46 4.17 6.05 -23.38
C ARG A 46 3.83 5.41 -24.73
N ASN A 47 4.77 5.40 -25.67
CA ASN A 47 4.53 4.94 -27.04
C ASN A 47 4.82 3.45 -27.27
N CYS A 48 5.60 2.80 -26.39
CA CYS A 48 6.02 1.40 -26.58
C CYS A 48 5.25 0.38 -25.71
N LEU A 49 4.22 0.80 -24.97
CA LEU A 49 3.37 -0.11 -24.20
C LEU A 49 2.45 -0.95 -25.10
N PRO A 50 2.49 -2.29 -25.00
CA PRO A 50 1.74 -3.19 -25.88
C PRO A 50 0.21 -3.03 -25.75
N GLN A 51 -0.28 -2.58 -24.60
CA GLN A 51 -1.70 -2.39 -24.34
C GLN A 51 -2.34 -1.39 -25.31
N ARG A 52 -1.58 -0.40 -25.79
CA ARG A 52 -2.07 0.55 -26.82
C ARG A 52 -2.40 -0.15 -28.13
N ALA A 53 -1.54 -1.06 -28.58
CA ALA A 53 -1.78 -1.85 -29.80
C ALA A 53 -2.94 -2.85 -29.65
N GLN A 54 -3.29 -3.21 -28.41
CA GLN A 54 -4.45 -4.05 -28.08
C GLN A 54 -5.76 -3.25 -27.93
N GLY A 55 -5.74 -1.94 -28.20
CA GLY A 55 -6.90 -1.07 -28.02
C GLY A 55 -7.28 -0.81 -26.56
N ARG A 56 -6.44 -1.18 -25.60
CA ARG A 56 -6.69 -0.95 -24.18
C ARG A 56 -6.26 0.46 -23.79
N SER A 57 -7.17 1.19 -23.15
CA SER A 57 -6.84 2.49 -22.54
C SER A 57 -5.81 2.30 -21.43
N ILE A 58 -4.73 3.08 -21.48
CA ILE A 58 -3.70 3.07 -20.44
C ILE A 58 -3.89 4.30 -19.56
N PRO A 59 -4.06 4.15 -18.23
CA PRO A 59 -4.21 5.29 -17.33
C PRO A 59 -2.94 6.14 -17.29
N GLU A 60 -2.99 7.32 -17.92
CA GLU A 60 -1.82 8.20 -18.06
C GLU A 60 -1.24 8.64 -16.70
N LEU A 61 -2.11 8.87 -15.72
CA LEU A 61 -1.71 9.21 -14.36
C LEU A 61 -0.89 8.09 -13.69
N LYS A 62 -1.23 6.81 -13.94
CA LYS A 62 -0.48 5.67 -13.42
C LYS A 62 0.90 5.57 -14.09
N ILE A 63 1.01 5.85 -15.38
CA ILE A 63 2.30 5.89 -16.09
C ILE A 63 3.19 6.98 -15.49
N LEU A 64 2.65 8.20 -15.33
CA LEU A 64 3.39 9.33 -14.77
C LEU A 64 3.88 9.06 -13.35
N ALA A 65 3.04 8.48 -12.49
CA ALA A 65 3.43 8.08 -11.14
C ALA A 65 4.56 7.03 -11.17
N ALA A 66 4.43 6.00 -12.01
CA ALA A 66 5.45 4.97 -12.15
C ALA A 66 6.77 5.52 -12.71
N HIS A 67 6.72 6.48 -13.65
CA HIS A 67 7.89 7.17 -14.20
C HIS A 67 8.60 7.99 -13.14
N ARG A 68 7.89 8.82 -12.37
CA ARG A 68 8.48 9.62 -11.29
C ARG A 68 9.20 8.74 -10.27
N GLU A 69 8.58 7.63 -9.87
CA GLU A 69 9.20 6.73 -8.89
C GLU A 69 10.40 5.96 -9.48
N ALA A 70 10.32 5.56 -10.75
CA ALA A 70 11.46 4.98 -11.46
C ALA A 70 12.61 5.97 -11.66
N TRP A 71 12.31 7.25 -11.91
CA TRP A 71 13.33 8.27 -12.08
C TRP A 71 14.01 8.62 -10.75
N ARG A 72 13.25 8.60 -9.65
CA ARG A 72 13.79 8.74 -8.30
C ARG A 72 14.83 7.66 -7.97
N LEU A 73 14.61 6.43 -8.47
CA LEU A 73 15.57 5.32 -8.33
C LEU A 73 16.91 5.55 -9.03
N VAL A 74 16.96 6.37 -10.08
CA VAL A 74 18.19 6.61 -10.86
C VAL A 74 19.26 7.30 -10.00
N SER A 75 18.84 8.20 -9.10
CA SER A 75 19.73 8.97 -8.23
C SER A 75 20.07 8.28 -6.91
N ILE A 76 19.49 7.10 -6.63
CA ILE A 76 19.69 6.36 -5.38
C ILE A 76 20.86 5.38 -5.53
N ARG A 77 21.78 5.40 -4.56
CA ARG A 77 22.96 4.52 -4.54
C ARG A 77 22.54 3.05 -4.46
N ALA A 78 23.39 2.16 -4.95
CA ALA A 78 23.09 0.72 -4.98
C ALA A 78 22.94 0.11 -3.57
N ASP A 79 23.65 0.64 -2.59
CA ASP A 79 23.70 0.23 -1.18
C ASP A 79 22.64 0.92 -0.29
N ASP A 80 21.88 1.87 -0.83
CA ASP A 80 20.84 2.57 -0.08
C ASP A 80 19.61 1.66 0.13
N PRO A 81 19.15 1.44 1.38
CA PRO A 81 17.99 0.59 1.68
C PRO A 81 16.70 1.08 0.99
N LEU A 82 16.61 2.38 0.66
CA LEU A 82 15.49 2.94 -0.08
C LEU A 82 15.33 2.28 -1.46
N ARG A 83 16.42 1.82 -2.07
CA ARG A 83 16.39 1.08 -3.33
C ARG A 83 15.64 -0.24 -3.19
N ALA A 84 15.92 -1.01 -2.15
CA ALA A 84 15.26 -2.29 -1.89
C ALA A 84 13.75 -2.09 -1.64
N ILE A 85 13.41 -1.09 -0.82
CA ILE A 85 12.01 -0.72 -0.54
C ILE A 85 11.30 -0.38 -1.84
N LEU A 86 11.88 0.47 -2.67
CA LEU A 86 11.24 0.88 -3.92
C LEU A 86 11.00 -0.27 -4.89
N CYS A 87 11.92 -1.20 -4.95
CA CYS A 87 11.83 -2.35 -5.83
C CYS A 87 10.86 -3.42 -5.32
N ALA A 88 10.46 -3.39 -4.04
CA ALA A 88 9.54 -4.36 -3.48
C ALA A 88 8.16 -4.32 -4.14
N SER A 89 7.58 -5.51 -4.33
CA SER A 89 6.36 -5.69 -5.13
C SER A 89 5.10 -5.18 -4.44
N GLY A 90 4.99 -5.37 -3.12
CA GLY A 90 3.78 -5.09 -2.33
C GLY A 90 3.95 -3.97 -1.31
N PRO A 91 2.85 -3.36 -0.81
CA PRO A 91 2.89 -2.37 0.26
C PRO A 91 3.40 -2.96 1.58
N LEU A 92 3.05 -4.20 1.92
CA LEU A 92 3.47 -4.83 3.16
C LEU A 92 4.98 -5.10 3.21
N GLU A 93 5.56 -5.61 2.12
CA GLU A 93 7.01 -5.83 2.03
C GLU A 93 7.79 -4.51 2.10
N ARG A 94 7.27 -3.46 1.44
CA ARG A 94 7.82 -2.10 1.56
C ARG A 94 7.85 -1.62 3.01
N PHE A 95 6.75 -1.83 3.72
CA PHE A 95 6.64 -1.49 5.13
C PHE A 95 7.64 -2.29 5.99
N ARG A 96 7.73 -3.61 5.82
CA ARG A 96 8.68 -4.47 6.54
C ARG A 96 10.12 -3.99 6.37
N LEU A 97 10.54 -3.77 5.13
CA LEU A 97 11.88 -3.26 4.81
C LEU A 97 12.12 -1.87 5.42
N ALA A 98 11.12 -1.00 5.43
CA ALA A 98 11.23 0.33 6.02
C ALA A 98 11.33 0.30 7.56
N VAL A 99 10.56 -0.57 8.22
CA VAL A 99 10.64 -0.78 9.67
C VAL A 99 12.00 -1.36 10.05
N ALA A 100 12.49 -2.36 9.32
CA ALA A 100 13.80 -2.98 9.55
C ALA A 100 14.98 -2.01 9.32
N SER A 101 14.87 -1.10 8.35
CA SER A 101 15.93 -0.12 8.06
C SER A 101 15.92 1.05 9.03
N ARG A 102 16.92 1.14 9.91
CA ARG A 102 17.05 2.24 10.90
C ARG A 102 17.68 3.53 10.35
N VAL A 103 18.26 3.48 9.15
CA VAL A 103 18.99 4.61 8.55
C VAL A 103 18.14 5.45 7.61
N LEU A 104 16.87 5.06 7.36
CA LEU A 104 15.98 5.82 6.49
C LEU A 104 15.69 7.22 7.05
N PRO A 105 15.79 8.27 6.22
CA PRO A 105 15.34 9.59 6.59
C PRO A 105 13.88 9.59 7.04
N LYS A 106 13.56 10.41 8.05
CA LYS A 106 12.22 10.56 8.63
C LYS A 106 11.12 10.78 7.59
N GLY A 107 11.38 11.62 6.58
CA GLY A 107 10.43 11.89 5.49
C GLY A 107 10.12 10.66 4.64
N GLU A 108 11.14 9.88 4.27
CA GLU A 108 11.01 8.66 3.48
C GLU A 108 10.29 7.56 4.27
N PHE A 109 10.69 7.35 5.52
CA PHE A 109 10.01 6.40 6.40
C PHE A 109 8.52 6.73 6.56
N SER A 110 8.20 8.00 6.82
CA SER A 110 6.82 8.46 6.95
C SER A 110 6.01 8.29 5.67
N ARG A 111 6.61 8.55 4.50
CA ARG A 111 5.97 8.38 3.20
C ARG A 111 5.64 6.90 2.93
N VAL A 112 6.58 5.99 3.17
CA VAL A 112 6.35 4.54 2.98
C VAL A 112 5.23 4.04 3.88
N VAL A 113 5.19 4.47 5.15
CA VAL A 113 4.14 4.09 6.10
C VAL A 113 2.79 4.64 5.66
N ALA A 114 2.71 5.94 5.29
CA ALA A 114 1.48 6.55 4.80
C ALA A 114 0.94 5.86 3.53
N ASP A 115 1.82 5.59 2.57
CA ASP A 115 1.46 4.87 1.34
C ASP A 115 0.96 3.45 1.63
N THR A 116 1.55 2.78 2.62
CA THR A 116 1.13 1.43 3.04
C THR A 116 -0.28 1.48 3.63
N ILE A 117 -0.53 2.39 4.57
CA ILE A 117 -1.85 2.56 5.21
C ILE A 117 -2.92 2.88 4.16
N ALA A 118 -2.60 3.73 3.18
CA ALA A 118 -3.52 4.10 2.12
C ALA A 118 -3.83 2.96 1.12
N GLN A 119 -2.90 2.03 0.92
CA GLN A 119 -3.05 0.93 -0.03
C GLN A 119 -3.69 -0.32 0.58
N LEU A 120 -3.62 -0.49 1.89
CA LEU A 120 -4.20 -1.65 2.56
C LEU A 120 -5.69 -1.47 2.81
N GLN A 121 -6.42 -2.56 2.64
CA GLN A 121 -7.85 -2.67 2.95
C GLN A 121 -8.11 -2.60 4.47
N PRO A 122 -9.38 -2.35 4.90
CA PRO A 122 -9.75 -2.44 6.31
C PRO A 122 -9.29 -3.77 6.94
N GLY A 123 -8.93 -3.74 8.22
CA GLY A 123 -8.34 -4.87 8.94
C GLY A 123 -6.82 -4.98 8.71
N GLY A 124 -6.38 -4.94 7.46
CA GLY A 124 -4.95 -5.01 7.13
C GLY A 124 -4.16 -3.78 7.59
N ARG A 125 -4.71 -2.57 7.37
CA ARG A 125 -4.09 -1.33 7.83
C ARG A 125 -3.99 -1.27 9.36
N GLU A 126 -5.01 -1.72 10.08
CA GLU A 126 -5.02 -1.77 11.55
C GLU A 126 -3.93 -2.70 12.09
N ALA A 127 -3.73 -3.87 11.47
CA ALA A 127 -2.66 -4.81 11.85
C ALA A 127 -1.26 -4.20 11.65
N VAL A 128 -1.02 -3.50 10.53
CA VAL A 128 0.23 -2.77 10.29
C VAL A 128 0.47 -1.69 11.35
N ILE A 129 -0.57 -0.94 11.72
CA ILE A 129 -0.50 0.09 12.74
C ILE A 129 -0.15 -0.50 14.11
N VAL A 130 -0.80 -1.60 14.52
CA VAL A 130 -0.46 -2.29 15.77
C VAL A 130 1.02 -2.66 15.80
N HIS A 131 1.51 -3.30 14.73
CA HIS A 131 2.93 -3.67 14.64
C HIS A 131 3.87 -2.45 14.71
N LEU A 132 3.50 -1.34 14.07
CA LEU A 132 4.28 -0.11 14.09
C LEU A 132 4.43 0.47 15.52
N PHE A 133 3.36 0.39 16.33
CA PHE A 133 3.38 0.83 17.73
C PHE A 133 4.15 -0.15 18.62
N GLU A 134 3.92 -1.46 18.46
CA GLU A 134 4.59 -2.49 19.26
C GLU A 134 6.11 -2.53 19.04
N THR A 135 6.57 -2.26 17.82
CA THR A 135 8.00 -2.17 17.49
C THR A 135 8.63 -0.83 17.90
N GLY A 136 7.83 0.15 18.35
CA GLY A 136 8.29 1.51 18.66
C GLY A 136 8.69 2.33 17.43
N ALA A 137 8.53 1.79 16.22
CA ALA A 137 8.90 2.47 14.99
C ALA A 137 8.02 3.70 14.70
N VAL A 138 6.86 3.83 15.37
CA VAL A 138 6.04 5.05 15.37
C VAL A 138 6.85 6.32 15.73
N GLY A 139 7.86 6.22 16.60
CA GLY A 139 8.70 7.37 17.00
C GLY A 139 9.53 7.98 15.86
N ARG A 140 9.66 7.26 14.74
CA ARG A 140 10.39 7.71 13.54
C ARG A 140 9.50 8.48 12.57
N LEU A 141 8.19 8.50 12.79
CA LEU A 141 7.24 9.19 11.92
C LEU A 141 7.30 10.71 12.09
N ASN A 142 6.97 11.43 11.02
CA ASN A 142 6.62 12.84 11.10
C ASN A 142 5.27 13.03 11.83
N ALA A 143 5.01 14.24 12.31
CA ALA A 143 3.86 14.50 13.17
C ALA A 143 2.52 14.20 12.50
N ALA A 144 2.40 14.49 11.20
CA ALA A 144 1.15 14.25 10.46
C ALA A 144 0.84 12.76 10.33
N VAL A 145 1.82 11.95 9.92
CA VAL A 145 1.64 10.50 9.76
C VAL A 145 1.52 9.83 11.14
N ALA A 146 2.24 10.32 12.15
CA ALA A 146 2.10 9.85 13.52
C ALA A 146 0.70 10.09 14.08
N GLY A 147 0.12 11.28 13.84
CA GLY A 147 -1.25 11.61 14.25
C GLY A 147 -2.28 10.67 13.61
N GLN A 148 -2.20 10.48 12.29
CA GLN A 148 -3.08 9.55 11.57
C GLN A 148 -2.92 8.11 12.08
N ALA A 149 -1.69 7.65 12.29
CA ALA A 149 -1.41 6.32 12.83
C ALA A 149 -1.96 6.16 14.25
N ALA A 150 -1.87 7.20 15.09
CA ALA A 150 -2.37 7.19 16.45
C ALA A 150 -3.89 7.15 16.54
N GLU A 151 -4.60 7.83 15.63
CA GLU A 151 -6.06 7.75 15.56
C GLU A 151 -6.53 6.32 15.24
N ILE A 152 -5.90 5.69 14.25
CA ILE A 152 -6.20 4.29 13.90
C ILE A 152 -5.84 3.37 15.08
N TYR A 153 -4.66 3.57 15.70
CA TYR A 153 -4.24 2.74 16.83
C TYR A 153 -5.18 2.87 18.02
N ARG A 154 -5.66 4.08 18.34
CA ARG A 154 -6.63 4.31 19.42
C ARG A 154 -7.88 3.46 19.23
N ASP A 155 -8.41 3.43 18.01
CA ASP A 155 -9.62 2.68 17.67
C ASP A 155 -9.42 1.14 17.77
N VAL A 156 -8.18 0.67 17.65
CA VAL A 156 -7.80 -0.76 17.77
C VAL A 156 -7.47 -1.13 19.21
N ALA A 157 -6.79 -0.25 19.94
CA ALA A 157 -6.38 -0.47 21.33
C ALA A 157 -7.56 -0.29 22.31
N THR A 158 -8.57 0.49 21.96
CA THR A 158 -9.73 0.78 22.81
C THR A 158 -10.99 0.16 22.23
N PRO A 159 -11.81 -0.57 23.02
CA PRO A 159 -13.08 -1.08 22.56
C PRO A 159 -13.96 0.06 22.02
N PRO A 160 -14.42 -0.01 20.75
CA PRO A 160 -15.29 1.03 20.21
C PRO A 160 -16.68 0.96 20.86
N SER A 161 -17.24 2.12 21.17
CA SER A 161 -18.61 2.27 21.64
C SER A 161 -19.44 2.98 20.59
N PHE A 162 -20.49 2.33 20.11
CA PHE A 162 -21.46 2.92 19.18
C PHE A 162 -22.85 2.32 19.40
N SER A 163 -23.89 3.06 19.03
CA SER A 163 -25.28 2.61 19.06
C SER A 163 -25.95 3.06 17.76
N GLU A 164 -26.52 2.11 17.03
CA GLU A 164 -27.17 2.35 15.74
C GLU A 164 -28.45 1.51 15.66
N THR A 165 -29.58 2.13 15.34
CA THR A 165 -30.84 1.41 15.10
C THR A 165 -30.86 0.92 13.66
N VAL A 166 -30.82 -0.39 13.48
CA VAL A 166 -30.84 -1.05 12.17
C VAL A 166 -31.96 -2.08 12.10
N TYR A 167 -32.72 -2.03 11.01
CA TYR A 167 -33.78 -2.99 10.74
C TYR A 167 -33.19 -4.30 10.18
N ALA A 168 -33.81 -5.44 10.52
CA ALA A 168 -33.31 -6.77 10.16
C ALA A 168 -33.17 -7.01 8.64
N SER A 169 -33.98 -6.33 7.83
CA SER A 169 -33.93 -6.39 6.36
C SER A 169 -32.81 -5.56 5.74
N ASN A 170 -32.11 -4.73 6.51
CA ASN A 170 -31.05 -3.86 6.01
C ASN A 170 -29.72 -4.63 5.89
N THR A 171 -29.01 -4.45 4.79
CA THR A 171 -27.64 -4.97 4.57
C THR A 171 -26.73 -4.64 5.75
N ARG A 172 -26.87 -3.48 6.37
CA ARG A 172 -26.08 -3.07 7.54
C ARG A 172 -26.29 -3.98 8.76
N PHE A 173 -27.52 -4.45 8.98
CA PHE A 173 -27.81 -5.43 10.04
C PHE A 173 -27.18 -6.79 9.73
N GLN A 174 -27.23 -7.22 8.46
CA GLN A 174 -26.60 -8.46 8.01
C GLN A 174 -25.08 -8.39 8.17
N THR A 175 -24.46 -7.28 7.78
CA THR A 175 -23.03 -7.03 7.97
C THR A 175 -22.67 -7.06 9.47
N TRP A 176 -23.45 -6.42 10.33
CA TRP A 176 -23.22 -6.48 11.78
C TRP A 176 -23.36 -7.89 12.35
N SER A 177 -24.35 -8.66 11.87
CA SER A 177 -24.55 -10.05 12.28
C SER A 177 -23.32 -10.89 11.90
N LYS A 178 -22.82 -10.73 10.67
CA LYS A 178 -21.58 -11.37 10.23
C LYS A 178 -20.37 -10.95 11.06
N VAL A 179 -20.26 -9.67 11.44
CA VAL A 179 -19.19 -9.20 12.35
C VAL A 179 -19.27 -9.95 13.69
N LYS A 180 -20.44 -10.02 14.33
CA LYS A 180 -20.60 -10.77 15.60
C LYS A 180 -20.21 -12.25 15.46
N ASP A 181 -20.60 -12.89 14.35
CA ASP A 181 -20.27 -14.28 14.07
C ASP A 181 -18.76 -14.51 13.86
N LEU A 182 -18.05 -13.52 13.33
CA LEU A 182 -16.58 -13.57 13.20
C LEU A 182 -15.89 -13.34 14.55
N LEU A 183 -16.41 -12.41 15.36
CA LEU A 183 -15.86 -12.13 16.68
C LEU A 183 -16.00 -13.32 17.63
N SER A 184 -17.09 -14.10 17.53
CA SER A 184 -17.28 -15.30 18.35
C SER A 184 -16.30 -16.44 18.04
N GLN A 185 -15.61 -16.38 16.89
CA GLN A 185 -14.59 -17.36 16.49
C GLN A 185 -13.20 -17.05 17.03
N LEU A 186 -13.00 -15.86 17.63
CA LEU A 186 -11.72 -15.48 18.21
C LEU A 186 -11.44 -16.30 19.46
N ASP A 187 -10.19 -16.75 19.61
CA ASP A 187 -9.73 -17.45 20.80
C ASP A 187 -9.66 -16.48 21.99
N PRO A 188 -10.47 -16.66 23.04
CA PRO A 188 -10.45 -15.80 24.22
C PRO A 188 -9.11 -15.86 24.99
N SER A 189 -8.30 -16.90 24.76
CA SER A 189 -7.00 -17.05 25.38
C SER A 189 -5.87 -16.34 24.63
N ASP A 190 -6.09 -15.93 23.38
CA ASP A 190 -5.13 -15.10 22.65
C ASP A 190 -5.16 -13.66 23.20
N PRO A 191 -4.08 -13.17 23.82
CA PRO A 191 -4.05 -11.83 24.39
C PRO A 191 -4.24 -10.74 23.33
N ARG A 192 -4.12 -11.02 22.03
CA ARG A 192 -4.34 -10.05 20.95
C ARG A 192 -5.66 -10.19 20.22
N ALA A 193 -6.48 -11.20 20.56
CA ALA A 193 -7.81 -11.36 19.97
C ALA A 193 -8.65 -10.08 20.06
N HIS A 194 -8.51 -9.34 21.17
CA HIS A 194 -9.21 -8.08 21.38
C HIS A 194 -8.81 -6.99 20.36
N LEU A 195 -7.56 -6.93 19.89
CA LEU A 195 -7.11 -5.95 18.90
C LEU A 195 -7.78 -6.19 17.56
N ARG A 196 -7.84 -7.45 17.12
CA ARG A 196 -8.55 -7.84 15.90
C ARG A 196 -10.05 -7.58 16.03
N ALA A 197 -10.63 -7.84 17.21
CA ALA A 197 -12.04 -7.56 17.48
C ALA A 197 -12.36 -6.07 17.37
N ASN A 198 -11.56 -5.23 18.03
CA ASN A 198 -11.71 -3.78 18.01
C ASN A 198 -11.52 -3.21 16.61
N ALA A 199 -10.52 -3.69 15.85
CA ALA A 199 -10.29 -3.27 14.47
C ALA A 199 -11.53 -3.51 13.59
N LEU A 200 -12.14 -4.70 13.68
CA LEU A 200 -13.33 -5.03 12.90
C LEU A 200 -14.56 -4.21 13.33
N ALA A 201 -14.76 -4.05 14.63
CA ALA A 201 -15.87 -3.25 15.17
C ALA A 201 -15.72 -1.76 14.83
N ALA A 202 -14.51 -1.21 14.88
CA ALA A 202 -14.21 0.15 14.47
C ALA A 202 -14.45 0.37 12.96
N ALA A 203 -14.00 -0.56 12.11
CA ALA A 203 -14.26 -0.51 10.67
C ALA A 203 -15.77 -0.54 10.36
N PHE A 204 -16.54 -1.34 11.09
CA PHE A 204 -18.01 -1.33 10.99
C PHE A 204 -18.59 0.03 11.38
N ALA A 205 -18.18 0.58 12.53
CA ALA A 205 -18.64 1.88 13.05
C ALA A 205 -18.32 3.04 12.09
N ARG A 206 -17.15 3.03 11.46
CA ARG A 206 -16.73 4.02 10.44
C ARG A 206 -17.40 3.83 9.08
N LYS A 207 -18.31 2.85 8.93
CA LYS A 207 -19.03 2.52 7.68
C LYS A 207 -18.09 2.09 6.55
N GLU A 208 -16.93 1.53 6.89
CA GLU A 208 -15.99 0.97 5.92
C GLU A 208 -16.38 -0.43 5.45
N LEU A 209 -17.24 -1.11 6.23
CA LEU A 209 -17.81 -2.42 5.90
C LEU A 209 -19.24 -2.24 5.40
N ALA A 210 -19.42 -2.29 4.08
CA ALA A 210 -20.74 -2.12 3.46
C ALA A 210 -21.52 -3.44 3.45
N THR A 211 -20.83 -4.56 3.24
CA THR A 211 -21.41 -5.88 3.04
C THR A 211 -20.83 -6.92 4.02
N PRO A 212 -21.51 -8.07 4.23
CA PRO A 212 -20.96 -9.19 5.00
C PRO A 212 -19.62 -9.71 4.44
N ASP A 213 -19.42 -9.63 3.12
CA ASP A 213 -18.18 -10.03 2.46
C ASP A 213 -17.02 -9.08 2.79
N ASP A 214 -17.28 -7.77 2.90
CA ASP A 214 -16.28 -6.81 3.35
C ASP A 214 -15.80 -7.11 4.77
N ALA A 215 -16.71 -7.53 5.67
CA ALA A 215 -16.38 -7.91 7.03
C ALA A 215 -15.48 -9.16 7.08
N GLU A 216 -15.78 -10.18 6.27
CA GLU A 216 -14.96 -11.38 6.15
C GLU A 216 -13.56 -11.04 5.61
N LYS A 217 -13.49 -10.26 4.53
CA LYS A 217 -12.21 -9.81 3.94
C LYS A 217 -11.38 -9.03 4.94
N ALA A 218 -11.98 -8.10 5.68
CA ALA A 218 -11.27 -7.33 6.70
C ALA A 218 -10.75 -8.23 7.83
N PHE A 219 -11.58 -9.15 8.31
CA PHE A 219 -11.21 -10.11 9.34
C PHE A 219 -10.03 -10.99 8.91
N GLN A 220 -10.08 -11.56 7.69
CA GLN A 220 -9.00 -12.38 7.14
C GLN A 220 -7.74 -11.55 6.87
N SER A 221 -7.88 -10.33 6.35
CA SER A 221 -6.76 -9.44 6.07
C SER A 221 -5.98 -9.08 7.32
N TYR A 222 -6.66 -8.86 8.46
CA TYR A 222 -5.98 -8.58 9.73
C TYR A 222 -5.09 -9.76 10.13
N ALA A 223 -5.65 -10.98 10.17
CA ALA A 223 -4.92 -12.17 10.58
C ALA A 223 -3.76 -12.52 9.65
N ALA A 224 -3.95 -12.38 8.34
CA ALA A 224 -2.90 -12.65 7.37
C ALA A 224 -1.70 -11.71 7.58
N ILE A 225 -1.96 -10.39 7.69
CA ILE A 225 -0.91 -9.40 7.91
C ILE A 225 -0.23 -9.57 9.26
N GLU A 226 -1.00 -9.81 10.33
CA GLU A 226 -0.43 -10.05 11.66
C GLU A 226 0.50 -11.27 11.67
N THR A 227 0.09 -12.37 11.04
CA THR A 227 0.90 -13.59 10.93
C THR A 227 2.19 -13.31 10.17
N GLU A 228 2.11 -12.62 9.03
CA GLU A 228 3.27 -12.29 8.22
C GLU A 228 4.26 -11.39 8.97
N LEU A 229 3.77 -10.35 9.65
CA LEU A 229 4.60 -9.41 10.43
C LEU A 229 5.21 -10.03 11.68
N ARG A 230 4.60 -11.08 12.25
CA ARG A 230 5.16 -11.82 13.39
C ARG A 230 6.26 -12.80 13.00
N ALA A 231 6.24 -13.30 11.76
CA ALA A 231 7.29 -14.16 11.24
C ALA A 231 8.56 -13.39 10.81
N ALA A 232 8.52 -12.06 10.85
CA ALA A 232 9.60 -11.14 10.48
C ALA A 232 10.56 -10.86 11.64
#